data_AF-A0A7K2BWH7-F1
#
_entry.id   AF-A0A7K2BWH7-F1
#
_cell.length_a   1.000
_cell.length_b   1.000
_cell.length_c   1.000
_cell.angle_alpha   90.00
_cell.angle_beta   90.00
_cell.angle_gamma   90.00
#
_symmetry.space_group_name_H-M   'P 1'
#
loop_
_entity.id
_entity.type
_entity.pdbx_description
1 polymer ?
#
loop_
_entity_poly.entity_id
_entity_poly.type
_entity_poly.pdbx_seq_one_letter_code
_entity_poly.pdbx_strand_id
1 'polypeptide(L)'
;MSPGTDKRPTLPKEEIARLGDEIYQRDVRPQVAGKHQDDYVAIDLDSGSWAVSDDILTSTASLRAEHPDAVNVWLVRVGHRAVHHFKSPRLRRPASCRSG
;
A
#
# COMPACT_ATOMS: atom_id res chain seq x y z
N MET A 1 -3.15 -8.45 -35.75
CA MET A 1 -2.54 -7.33 -35.00
C MET A 1 -2.21 -7.86 -33.62
N SER A 2 -0.93 -8.02 -33.30
CA SER A 2 -0.50 -8.45 -31.97
C SER A 2 -0.85 -7.34 -30.96
N PRO A 3 -1.35 -7.65 -29.75
CA PRO A 3 -1.49 -6.62 -28.73
C PRO A 3 -0.06 -6.16 -28.41
N GLY A 4 0.20 -4.87 -28.61
CA GLY A 4 1.41 -4.27 -28.08
C GLY A 4 1.44 -4.55 -26.59
N THR A 5 2.53 -5.13 -26.11
CA THR A 5 2.74 -5.29 -24.67
C THR A 5 2.81 -3.87 -24.10
N ASP A 6 1.69 -3.40 -23.55
CA ASP A 6 1.59 -2.16 -22.79
C ASP A 6 2.36 -2.40 -21.48
N LYS A 7 3.69 -2.32 -21.60
CA LYS A 7 4.57 -2.39 -20.45
C LYS A 7 4.33 -1.12 -19.66
N ARG A 8 3.57 -1.25 -18.57
CA ARG A 8 3.33 -0.14 -17.66
C ARG A 8 4.67 0.49 -17.26
N PRO A 9 4.77 1.83 -17.29
CA PRO A 9 6.01 2.51 -16.95
C PRO A 9 6.36 2.22 -15.49
N THR A 10 7.60 1.78 -15.27
CA THR A 10 8.13 1.64 -13.92
C THR A 10 8.38 3.03 -13.33
N LEU A 11 7.80 3.29 -12.17
CA LEU A 11 8.00 4.54 -11.46
C LEU A 11 9.40 4.60 -10.82
N PRO A 12 9.98 5.79 -10.62
CA PRO A 12 11.17 5.96 -9.79
C PRO A 12 10.94 5.44 -8.38
N LYS A 13 11.99 4.92 -7.74
CA LYS A 13 11.91 4.31 -6.41
C LYS A 13 11.35 5.27 -5.35
N GLU A 14 11.68 6.55 -5.44
CA GLU A 14 11.21 7.59 -4.54
C GLU A 14 9.71 7.82 -4.66
N GLU A 15 9.19 7.80 -5.89
CA GLU A 15 7.76 7.95 -6.15
C GLU A 15 6.98 6.70 -5.73
N ILE A 16 7.54 5.50 -5.97
CA ILE A 16 7.00 4.24 -5.46
C ILE A 16 6.90 4.28 -3.93
N ALA A 17 7.95 4.75 -3.25
CA ALA A 17 7.96 4.86 -1.79
C ALA A 17 6.93 5.86 -1.27
N ARG A 18 6.78 7.01 -1.94
CA ARG A 18 5.82 8.05 -1.57
C ARG A 18 4.38 7.59 -1.74
N LEU A 19 4.03 7.06 -2.90
CA LEU A 19 2.68 6.59 -3.21
C LEU A 19 2.32 5.36 -2.35
N GLY A 20 3.26 4.44 -2.18
CA GLY A 20 3.08 3.27 -1.32
C GLY A 20 2.80 3.65 0.13
N ASP A 21 3.54 4.60 0.70
CA ASP A 21 3.24 5.08 2.06
C ASP A 21 1.87 5.77 2.12
N GLU A 22 1.49 6.59 1.13
CA GLU A 22 0.18 7.23 1.12
C GLU A 22 -0.97 6.20 1.12
N ILE A 23 -0.92 5.21 0.22
CA ILE A 23 -1.92 4.13 0.14
C ILE A 23 -1.92 3.31 1.43
N TYR A 24 -0.75 2.99 1.96
CA TYR A 24 -0.64 2.23 3.19
C TYR A 24 -1.25 2.98 4.38
N GLN A 25 -0.94 4.26 4.58
CA GLN A 25 -1.49 5.03 5.69
C GLN A 25 -3.01 5.21 5.57
N ARG A 26 -3.51 5.44 4.35
CA ARG A 26 -4.92 5.74 4.07
C ARG A 26 -5.78 4.48 4.11
N ASP A 27 -5.39 3.44 3.37
CA ASP A 27 -6.26 2.32 3.03
C ASP A 27 -5.89 1.03 3.77
N VAL A 28 -4.59 0.74 3.93
CA VAL A 28 -4.14 -0.55 4.49
C VAL A 28 -4.03 -0.53 6.01
N ARG A 29 -3.36 0.48 6.57
CA ARG A 29 -3.06 0.59 8.00
C ARG A 29 -4.29 0.45 8.90
N PRO A 30 -5.46 1.04 8.59
CA PRO A 30 -6.66 0.85 9.40
C PRO A 30 -7.15 -0.60 9.47
N GLN A 31 -6.82 -1.43 8.48
CA GLN A 31 -7.26 -2.82 8.36
C GLN A 31 -6.30 -3.80 9.03
N VAL A 32 -5.00 -3.53 8.94
CA VAL A 32 -3.93 -4.41 9.48
C VAL A 32 -3.53 -4.06 10.91
N ALA A 33 -3.75 -2.81 11.36
CA ALA A 33 -3.37 -2.37 12.70
C ALA A 33 -4.08 -3.19 13.79
N GLY A 34 -3.28 -3.85 14.63
CA GLY A 34 -3.75 -4.63 15.78
C GLY A 34 -4.00 -6.11 15.51
N LYS A 35 -4.12 -6.53 14.24
CA LYS A 35 -4.32 -7.95 13.87
C LYS A 35 -3.09 -8.59 13.23
N HIS A 36 -2.40 -7.82 12.41
CA HIS A 36 -1.28 -8.28 11.57
C HIS A 36 0.00 -7.57 12.00
N GLN A 37 0.27 -7.52 13.31
CA GLN A 37 1.54 -6.96 13.78
C GLN A 37 2.69 -7.81 13.26
N ASP A 38 3.75 -7.15 12.77
CA ASP A 38 4.95 -7.78 12.23
C ASP A 38 4.83 -8.47 10.87
N ASP A 39 3.63 -8.57 10.31
CA ASP A 39 3.38 -9.08 8.95
C ASP A 39 3.88 -8.11 7.87
N TYR A 40 3.97 -8.60 6.64
CA TYR A 40 4.33 -7.87 5.43
C TYR A 40 3.12 -7.59 4.56
N VAL A 41 3.06 -6.36 4.04
CA VAL A 41 2.07 -5.92 3.06
C VAL A 41 2.78 -5.67 1.74
N ALA A 42 2.22 -6.24 0.67
CA ALA A 42 2.53 -5.90 -0.72
C ALA A 42 1.39 -5.07 -1.29
N ILE A 43 1.69 -3.93 -1.92
CA ILE A 43 0.71 -3.03 -2.54
C ILE A 43 1.08 -2.85 -4.01
N ASP A 44 0.14 -3.12 -4.91
CA ASP A 44 0.23 -2.69 -6.31
C ASP A 44 -0.19 -1.22 -6.40
N LEU A 45 0.74 -0.35 -6.76
CA LEU A 45 0.50 1.10 -6.82
C LEU A 45 -0.40 1.51 -7.99
N ASP A 46 -0.48 0.69 -9.03
CA ASP A 46 -1.29 1.00 -10.21
C ASP A 46 -2.79 0.79 -9.92
N SER A 47 -3.13 -0.28 -9.19
CA SER A 47 -4.52 -0.62 -8.85
C SER A 47 -4.94 -0.22 -7.44
N GLY A 48 -3.98 -0.02 -6.53
CA GLY A 48 -4.23 0.15 -5.09
C GLY A 48 -4.55 -1.16 -4.37
N SER A 49 -4.49 -2.29 -5.06
CA SER A 49 -4.73 -3.62 -4.47
C SER A 49 -3.57 -4.03 -3.58
N TRP A 50 -3.87 -4.76 -2.51
CA TRP A 50 -2.86 -5.11 -1.52
C TRP A 50 -3.12 -6.49 -0.94
N ALA A 51 -2.04 -7.14 -0.51
CA ALA A 51 -2.06 -8.42 0.17
C ALA A 51 -1.20 -8.35 1.45
N VAL A 52 -1.58 -9.09 2.48
CA VAL A 52 -0.84 -9.18 3.75
C VAL A 52 -0.52 -10.63 4.08
N SER A 53 0.71 -10.90 4.54
CA SER A 53 1.14 -12.21 5.05
C SER A 53 2.28 -12.03 6.04
N ASP A 54 2.52 -13.03 6.89
CA ASP A 54 3.66 -13.14 7.80
C ASP A 54 5.04 -13.11 7.10
N ASP A 55 5.13 -13.36 5.79
CA ASP A 55 6.35 -13.26 5.01
C ASP A 55 6.20 -12.50 3.67
N ILE A 56 7.35 -12.03 3.15
CA ILE A 56 7.43 -11.22 1.91
C ILE A 56 7.04 -12.04 0.67
N LEU A 57 7.43 -13.32 0.61
CA LEU A 57 7.20 -14.15 -0.57
C LEU A 57 5.71 -14.43 -0.71
N THR A 58 5.03 -14.80 0.37
CA THR A 58 3.60 -15.12 0.35
C THR A 58 2.75 -13.88 0.08
N SER A 59 3.07 -12.74 0.70
CA SER A 59 2.38 -11.47 0.42
C SER A 59 2.52 -11.04 -1.05
N THR A 60 3.73 -11.11 -1.61
CA THR A 60 3.96 -10.77 -3.02
C THR A 60 3.33 -11.78 -3.97
N ALA A 61 3.41 -13.08 -3.66
CA ALA A 61 2.81 -14.13 -4.48
C ALA A 61 1.28 -14.02 -4.53
N SER A 62 0.65 -13.73 -3.38
CA SER A 62 -0.79 -13.50 -3.29
C SER A 62 -1.21 -12.29 -4.14
N LEU A 63 -0.48 -11.17 -4.01
CA LEU A 63 -0.73 -9.98 -4.83
C LEU A 63 -0.60 -10.30 -6.33
N ARG A 64 0.43 -11.04 -6.73
CA ARG A 64 0.67 -11.39 -8.15
C ARG A 64 -0.27 -12.45 -8.69
N ALA A 65 -0.86 -13.29 -7.84
CA ALA A 65 -1.90 -14.22 -8.26
C ALA A 65 -3.15 -13.49 -8.76
N GLU A 66 -3.49 -12.37 -8.12
CA GLU A 66 -4.61 -11.50 -8.51
C GLU A 66 -4.20 -10.46 -9.56
N HIS A 67 -2.98 -9.93 -9.47
CA HIS A 67 -2.43 -8.89 -10.33
C HIS A 67 -1.08 -9.31 -10.92
N PRO A 68 -1.07 -10.23 -11.91
CA PRO A 68 0.16 -10.73 -12.54
C PRO A 68 0.95 -9.62 -13.26
N ASP A 69 0.25 -8.55 -13.66
CA ASP A 69 0.83 -7.40 -14.36
C ASP A 69 1.26 -6.26 -13.42
N ALA A 70 1.28 -6.48 -12.10
CA ALA A 70 1.73 -5.47 -11.14
C ALA A 70 3.24 -5.19 -11.31
N VAL A 71 3.57 -4.04 -11.91
CA VAL A 71 4.95 -3.59 -12.15
C VAL A 71 5.45 -2.75 -10.98
N ASN A 72 4.60 -1.87 -10.45
CA ASN A 72 4.95 -0.92 -9.40
C ASN A 72 4.48 -1.44 -8.04
N VAL A 73 5.23 -2.37 -7.44
CA VAL A 73 4.88 -2.96 -6.14
C VAL A 73 5.68 -2.31 -5.01
N TRP A 74 5.01 -1.93 -3.93
CA TRP A 74 5.63 -1.44 -2.71
C TRP A 74 5.40 -2.42 -1.55
N LEU A 75 6.46 -2.68 -0.79
CA LEU A 75 6.49 -3.64 0.32
C LEU A 75 6.78 -2.93 1.64
N VAL A 76 5.99 -3.24 2.67
CA VAL A 76 6.19 -2.69 4.02
C VAL A 76 5.88 -3.71 5.09
N ARG A 77 6.56 -3.60 6.23
CA ARG A 77 6.25 -4.39 7.43
C ARG A 77 5.32 -3.61 8.36
N VAL A 78 4.23 -4.24 8.78
CA VAL A 78 3.22 -3.65 9.66
C VAL A 78 3.82 -3.40 11.04
N GLY A 79 3.48 -2.24 11.62
CA GLY A 79 3.99 -1.82 12.94
C GLY A 79 5.40 -1.22 12.91
N HIS A 80 6.18 -1.46 11.86
CA HIS A 80 7.41 -0.72 11.61
C HIS A 80 7.11 0.53 10.79
N ARG A 81 7.49 1.71 11.31
CA ARG A 81 7.39 2.95 10.54
C ARG A 81 8.23 2.79 9.27
N ALA A 82 7.59 2.83 8.11
CA ALA A 82 8.27 3.15 6.87
C ALA A 82 8.93 4.52 7.08
N VAL A 83 10.26 4.54 7.15
CA VAL A 83 11.00 5.76 7.49
C VAL A 83 11.14 6.59 6.22
N HIS A 84 10.12 7.38 5.89
CA HIS A 84 10.29 8.62 5.14
C HIS A 84 9.49 9.71 5.84
N HIS A 85 10.20 10.54 6.60
CA HIS A 85 9.63 11.54 7.49
C HIS A 85 9.05 12.72 6.70
N PHE A 86 7.90 12.56 6.04
CA PHE A 86 7.06 13.70 5.68
C PHE A 86 5.95 13.83 6.71
N LYS A 87 6.13 14.79 7.63
CA LYS A 87 5.11 15.20 8.60
C LYS A 87 3.95 15.86 7.84
N SER A 88 2.82 15.18 7.65
CA SER A 88 1.57 15.86 7.30
C SER A 88 0.85 16.29 8.58
N PRO A 89 0.60 17.58 8.82
CA PRO A 89 -0.16 18.02 9.99
C PRO A 89 -1.63 17.60 9.84
N ARG A 90 -2.05 16.72 10.76
CA ARG A 90 -3.42 16.48 11.26
C ARG A 90 -4.58 16.91 10.35
N LEU A 91 -5.26 15.94 9.73
CA LEU A 91 -6.68 16.11 9.40
C LEU A 91 -7.42 16.43 10.71
N ARG A 92 -7.93 17.65 10.84
CA ARG A 92 -8.91 18.00 11.86
C ARG A 92 -10.16 17.13 11.63
N ARG A 93 -10.57 16.36 12.65
CA ARG A 93 -11.84 15.64 12.65
C ARG A 93 -13.02 16.64 12.58
N PRO A 94 -14.12 16.31 11.88
CA PRO A 94 -15.35 17.07 11.98
C PRO A 94 -15.99 16.83 13.35
N ALA A 95 -16.43 17.90 14.01
CA ALA A 95 -17.27 17.83 15.20
C ALA A 95 -18.65 18.40 14.83
N SER A 96 -19.66 17.53 14.75
CA SER A 96 -21.02 17.84 15.23
C SER A 96 -21.93 16.60 15.16
N CYS A 97 -22.12 16.02 16.34
CA CYS A 97 -23.36 15.39 16.81
C CYS A 97 -23.52 16.00 18.22
N ARG A 98 -24.67 16.42 18.76
CA ARG A 98 -26.10 16.25 18.50
C ARG A 98 -26.80 17.23 19.46
N SER A 99 -27.93 17.82 19.10
CA SER A 99 -28.95 18.26 20.05
C SER A 99 -30.30 18.41 19.35
N GLY A 100 -31.29 17.71 19.89
CA GLY A 100 -32.67 17.58 19.41
C GLY A 100 -33.30 16.45 20.19
#